data_AF-A0A6G4ZUJ7-F1
#
_entry.id   AF-A0A6G4ZUJ7-F1
#
_cell.length_a   1.000
_cell.length_b   1.000
_cell.length_c   1.000
_cell.angle_alpha   90.00
_cell.angle_beta   90.00
_cell.angle_gamma   90.00
#
_symmetry.space_group_name_H-M   'P 1'
#
loop_
_entity.id
_entity.type
_entity.pdbx_description
1 polymer ?
#
loop_
_entity_poly.entity_id
_entity_poly.type
_entity_poly.pdbx_seq_one_letter_code
_entity_poly.pdbx_strand_id
1 'polypeptide(L)'
;IFELRCVYMETKGRALYNLIRMNWQEDSSLPVAQWQVEDLRSLEVEELFAQLKTLGFVLDEERFLAYGEAVSSPEELTETLWTREDMTDFDQVYLLLFELWRRLLPVKQSLSIFCDQLDYLIDLYDQDLLEDEKPIQDAISDLERILDEHVDQGGDPQQIFQEISLYCSHDLESFIYDFTSDQIDQGHSLYASEILDAFEPYIHEVKWFDFLHVRLIANTDIDEANSALASILEEQKEDPDFEFLLDIARFLIHHGAIPYFIKTVSYARPFLQTEQDFQELLAIASQFYRLLDREEKAEKVYEMLRSRQKIPLEKEIASSDKTVKEFFQLVKDLDRSEA
;
A
#
# COMPACT_ATOMS: atom_id res chain seq x y z
N ILE A 1 16.15 -16.41 -13.37
CA ILE A 1 14.96 -16.67 -14.21
C ILE A 1 14.00 -17.66 -13.54
N PHE A 2 14.40 -18.90 -13.22
CA PHE A 2 13.53 -19.84 -12.48
C PHE A 2 13.31 -19.45 -11.00
N GLU A 3 14.31 -18.87 -10.32
CA GLU A 3 14.18 -18.40 -8.92
C GLU A 3 13.37 -17.10 -8.79
N LEU A 4 13.40 -16.22 -9.79
CA LEU A 4 12.50 -15.05 -9.90
C LEU A 4 11.07 -15.46 -10.30
N ARG A 5 10.82 -16.70 -10.72
CA ARG A 5 9.45 -17.18 -10.97
C ARG A 5 8.76 -17.72 -9.72
N CYS A 6 9.52 -18.08 -8.67
CA CYS A 6 8.96 -18.66 -7.45
C CYS A 6 8.49 -17.63 -6.42
N VAL A 7 8.85 -16.35 -6.55
CA VAL A 7 8.42 -15.27 -5.65
C VAL A 7 7.28 -14.43 -6.24
N TYR A 8 7.03 -14.52 -7.56
CA TYR A 8 6.17 -13.58 -8.33
C TYR A 8 4.90 -14.25 -8.86
N MET A 9 4.36 -15.24 -8.14
CA MET A 9 3.54 -16.29 -8.75
C MET A 9 2.06 -15.93 -9.04
N GLU A 10 1.61 -14.69 -8.85
CA GLU A 10 0.19 -14.34 -8.98
C GLU A 10 -0.13 -13.11 -9.86
N THR A 11 0.83 -12.22 -10.13
CA THR A 11 0.62 -11.02 -10.97
C THR A 11 0.41 -11.38 -12.45
N LYS A 12 -0.56 -10.75 -13.11
CA LYS A 12 -1.00 -11.02 -14.48
C LYS A 12 -0.66 -9.86 -15.42
N GLY A 13 -0.45 -10.20 -16.69
CA GLY A 13 -0.31 -9.23 -17.78
C GLY A 13 0.85 -8.24 -17.58
N ARG A 14 0.58 -6.95 -17.83
CA ARG A 14 1.56 -5.86 -17.74
C ARG A 14 2.09 -5.65 -16.31
N ALA A 15 1.30 -5.95 -15.29
CA ALA A 15 1.66 -5.79 -13.87
C ALA A 15 2.99 -6.46 -13.50
N LEU A 16 3.23 -7.67 -14.02
CA LEU A 16 4.48 -8.39 -13.80
C LEU A 16 5.70 -7.57 -14.24
N TYR A 17 5.61 -6.86 -15.36
CA TYR A 17 6.74 -6.07 -15.88
C TYR A 17 6.89 -4.73 -15.14
N ASN A 18 5.79 -4.14 -14.68
CA ASN A 18 5.85 -2.97 -13.80
C ASN A 18 6.55 -3.35 -12.48
N LEU A 19 6.18 -4.48 -11.88
CA LEU A 19 6.82 -5.01 -10.68
C LEU A 19 8.32 -5.33 -10.90
N ILE A 20 8.68 -5.96 -12.02
CA ILE A 20 10.08 -6.21 -12.38
C ILE A 20 10.86 -4.89 -12.51
N ARG A 21 10.25 -3.87 -13.12
CA ARG A 21 10.86 -2.55 -13.27
C ARG A 21 11.06 -1.85 -11.93
N MET A 22 10.05 -1.86 -11.05
CA MET A 22 10.13 -1.31 -9.69
C MET A 22 11.29 -1.93 -8.90
N ASN A 23 11.33 -3.27 -8.84
CA ASN A 23 12.40 -3.98 -8.14
C ASN A 23 13.78 -3.71 -8.74
N TRP A 24 13.88 -3.51 -10.06
CA TRP A 24 15.14 -3.15 -10.71
C TRP A 24 15.57 -1.70 -10.46
N GLN A 25 14.63 -0.77 -10.26
CA GLN A 25 14.93 0.61 -9.87
C GLN A 25 15.52 0.66 -8.45
N GLU A 26 15.05 -0.20 -7.55
CA GLU A 26 15.62 -0.38 -6.21
C GLU A 26 16.97 -1.11 -6.24
N ASP A 27 17.09 -2.19 -7.02
CA ASP A 27 18.31 -2.96 -7.19
C ASP A 27 18.63 -3.23 -8.68
N SER A 28 19.44 -2.34 -9.25
CA SER A 28 19.91 -2.45 -10.64
C SER A 28 20.80 -3.67 -10.93
N SER A 29 21.21 -4.42 -9.91
CA SER A 29 22.01 -5.65 -10.06
C SER A 29 21.19 -6.89 -10.41
N LEU A 30 19.85 -6.78 -10.36
CA LEU A 30 18.95 -7.87 -10.70
C LEU A 30 19.15 -8.37 -12.14
N PRO A 31 19.18 -9.70 -12.36
CA PRO A 31 19.44 -10.29 -13.68
C PRO A 31 18.18 -10.28 -14.56
N VAL A 32 17.86 -9.11 -15.11
CA VAL A 32 16.70 -8.86 -15.99
C VAL A 32 17.16 -8.46 -17.39
N ALA A 33 16.37 -8.78 -18.41
CA ALA A 33 16.64 -8.33 -19.77
C ALA A 33 16.25 -6.86 -19.93
N GLN A 34 16.99 -6.12 -20.76
CA GLN A 34 16.80 -4.67 -20.90
C GLN A 34 15.37 -4.28 -21.31
N TRP A 35 14.76 -5.03 -22.22
CA TRP A 35 13.39 -4.78 -22.68
C TRP A 35 12.33 -4.98 -21.58
N GLN A 36 12.64 -5.71 -20.51
CA GLN A 36 11.70 -5.96 -19.40
C GLN A 36 11.57 -4.75 -18.47
N VAL A 37 12.59 -3.89 -18.43
CA VAL A 37 12.66 -2.72 -17.54
C VAL A 37 12.73 -1.40 -18.32
N GLU A 38 12.64 -1.47 -19.64
CA GLU A 38 12.66 -0.31 -20.51
C GLU A 38 11.38 0.53 -20.30
N ASP A 39 11.58 1.85 -20.23
CA ASP A 39 10.47 2.78 -20.12
C ASP A 39 9.78 3.02 -21.46
N LEU A 40 8.90 2.09 -21.85
CA LEU A 40 8.16 2.17 -23.10
C LEU A 40 7.28 3.43 -23.20
N ARG A 41 6.89 4.04 -22.06
CA ARG A 41 6.12 5.30 -22.04
C ARG A 41 6.93 6.49 -22.56
N SER A 42 8.26 6.41 -22.52
CA SER A 42 9.17 7.46 -22.99
C SER A 42 9.52 7.38 -24.47
N LEU A 43 9.26 6.24 -25.12
CA LEU A 43 9.56 6.03 -26.54
C LEU A 43 8.54 6.72 -27.43
N GLU A 44 8.92 7.09 -28.65
CA GLU A 44 7.98 7.61 -29.65
C GLU A 44 7.19 6.48 -30.34
N VAL A 45 6.01 6.77 -30.89
CA VAL A 45 5.14 5.75 -31.52
C VAL A 45 5.85 5.05 -32.68
N GLU A 46 6.61 5.79 -33.49
CA GLU A 46 7.38 5.25 -34.60
C GLU A 46 8.48 4.28 -34.15
N GLU A 47 9.05 4.51 -32.96
CA GLU A 47 10.07 3.64 -32.38
C GLU A 47 9.45 2.31 -31.94
N LEU A 48 8.25 2.34 -31.34
CA LEU A 48 7.51 1.12 -30.97
C LEU A 48 7.21 0.25 -32.20
N PHE A 49 6.74 0.83 -33.30
CA PHE A 49 6.53 0.11 -34.56
C PHE A 49 7.85 -0.40 -35.16
N ALA A 50 8.93 0.38 -35.07
CA ALA A 50 10.25 -0.06 -35.54
C ALA A 50 10.75 -1.27 -34.76
N GLN A 51 10.59 -1.28 -33.43
CA GLN A 51 10.94 -2.43 -32.58
C GLN A 51 10.09 -3.66 -32.94
N LEU A 52 8.77 -3.54 -33.08
CA LEU A 52 7.90 -4.63 -33.54
C LEU A 52 8.34 -5.20 -34.89
N LYS A 53 8.75 -4.33 -35.81
CA LYS A 53 9.28 -4.74 -37.12
C LYS A 53 10.57 -5.55 -37.00
N THR A 54 11.47 -5.21 -36.07
CA THR A 54 12.68 -6.01 -35.80
C THR A 54 12.35 -7.40 -35.25
N LEU A 55 11.27 -7.51 -34.48
CA LEU A 55 10.71 -8.78 -33.98
C LEU A 55 9.90 -9.53 -35.05
N GLY A 56 9.81 -9.01 -36.27
CA GLY A 56 9.16 -9.64 -37.42
C GLY A 56 7.66 -9.35 -37.56
N PHE A 57 7.14 -8.34 -36.86
CA PHE A 57 5.76 -7.88 -36.99
C PHE A 57 5.71 -6.63 -37.88
N VAL A 58 5.22 -6.78 -39.11
CA VAL A 58 5.10 -5.66 -40.06
C VAL A 58 3.75 -4.99 -39.90
N LEU A 59 3.67 -4.14 -38.87
CA LEU A 59 2.50 -3.37 -38.51
C LEU A 59 2.79 -1.87 -38.71
N ASP A 60 1.80 -1.15 -39.23
CA ASP A 60 1.75 0.30 -39.28
C ASP A 60 0.51 0.77 -38.49
N GLU A 61 0.38 2.07 -38.27
CA GLU A 61 -0.73 2.65 -37.49
C GLU A 61 -2.10 2.26 -38.07
N GLU A 62 -2.29 2.36 -39.39
CA GLU A 62 -3.55 2.01 -40.04
C GLU A 62 -3.94 0.55 -39.81
N ARG A 63 -2.98 -0.38 -39.95
CA ARG A 63 -3.24 -1.81 -39.68
C ARG A 63 -3.46 -2.07 -38.21
N PHE A 64 -2.70 -1.43 -37.32
CA PHE A 64 -2.88 -1.56 -35.87
C PHE A 64 -4.30 -1.20 -35.48
N LEU A 65 -4.79 -0.04 -35.95
CA LEU A 65 -6.15 0.41 -35.69
C LEU A 65 -7.19 -0.56 -36.27
N ALA A 66 -6.98 -1.07 -37.50
CA ALA A 66 -7.90 -2.03 -38.12
C ALA A 66 -7.99 -3.36 -37.35
N TYR A 67 -6.88 -3.89 -36.83
CA TYR A 67 -6.92 -5.07 -35.95
C TYR A 67 -7.54 -4.73 -34.61
N GLY A 68 -7.17 -3.59 -34.04
CA GLY A 68 -7.70 -3.09 -32.77
C GLY A 68 -9.22 -2.90 -32.78
N GLU A 69 -9.84 -2.59 -33.91
CA GLU A 69 -11.31 -2.54 -34.04
C GLU A 69 -11.96 -3.90 -33.77
N ALA A 70 -11.34 -5.00 -34.21
CA ALA A 70 -11.90 -6.34 -34.17
C ALA A 70 -11.80 -7.03 -32.80
N VAL A 71 -10.94 -6.53 -31.91
CA VAL A 71 -10.66 -7.10 -30.59
C VAL A 71 -10.96 -6.09 -29.47
N SER A 72 -10.95 -6.54 -28.23
CA SER A 72 -11.36 -5.77 -27.04
C SER A 72 -10.21 -5.39 -26.11
N SER A 73 -9.05 -6.05 -26.22
CA SER A 73 -7.92 -5.81 -25.34
C SER A 73 -6.56 -5.98 -26.03
N PRO A 74 -5.46 -5.43 -25.47
CA PRO A 74 -4.11 -5.67 -25.98
C PRO A 74 -3.69 -7.15 -25.88
N GLU A 75 -4.20 -7.91 -24.90
CA GLU A 75 -3.98 -9.35 -24.79
C GLU A 75 -4.57 -10.08 -26.01
N GLU A 76 -5.85 -9.83 -26.31
CA GLU A 76 -6.55 -10.44 -27.45
C GLU A 76 -5.89 -10.05 -28.79
N LEU A 77 -5.44 -8.80 -28.91
CA LEU A 77 -4.68 -8.35 -30.08
C LEU A 77 -3.38 -9.14 -30.24
N THR A 78 -2.64 -9.31 -29.15
CA THR A 78 -1.37 -10.02 -29.16
C THR A 78 -1.58 -11.48 -29.55
N GLU A 79 -2.56 -12.15 -28.94
CA GLU A 79 -2.92 -13.54 -29.27
C GLU A 79 -3.35 -13.67 -30.74
N THR A 80 -4.10 -12.70 -31.27
CA THR A 80 -4.56 -12.68 -32.67
C THR A 80 -3.40 -12.52 -33.65
N LEU A 81 -2.42 -11.69 -33.33
CA LEU A 81 -1.25 -11.45 -34.17
C LEU A 81 -0.18 -12.55 -34.02
N TRP A 82 -0.16 -13.24 -32.88
CA TRP A 82 0.85 -14.25 -32.58
C TRP A 82 0.54 -15.60 -33.24
N THR A 83 1.14 -15.84 -34.39
CA THR A 83 0.98 -17.11 -35.13
C THR A 83 2.17 -18.08 -34.97
N ARG A 84 3.10 -17.80 -34.05
CA ARG A 84 4.35 -18.56 -33.89
C ARG A 84 4.20 -19.61 -32.78
N GLU A 85 4.83 -20.79 -32.96
CA GLU A 85 4.87 -21.83 -31.91
C GLU A 85 5.87 -21.51 -30.79
N ASP A 86 6.96 -20.82 -31.15
CA ASP A 86 7.94 -20.32 -30.18
C ASP A 86 7.34 -19.15 -29.41
N MET A 87 7.59 -19.08 -28.09
CA MET A 87 7.11 -18.04 -27.18
C MET A 87 8.24 -17.10 -26.72
N THR A 88 9.46 -17.27 -27.23
CA THR A 88 10.66 -16.54 -26.77
C THR A 88 10.49 -15.02 -26.78
N ASP A 89 9.86 -14.46 -27.82
CA ASP A 89 9.65 -13.00 -27.95
C ASP A 89 8.20 -12.57 -27.65
N PHE A 90 7.33 -13.48 -27.20
CA PHE A 90 5.89 -13.22 -27.03
C PHE A 90 5.66 -12.03 -26.10
N ASP A 91 6.29 -12.08 -24.93
CA ASP A 91 6.21 -11.08 -23.89
C ASP A 91 6.66 -9.70 -24.38
N GLN A 92 7.81 -9.62 -25.07
CA GLN A 92 8.31 -8.35 -25.59
C GLN A 92 7.35 -7.75 -26.62
N VAL A 93 6.75 -8.58 -27.48
CA VAL A 93 5.75 -8.14 -28.45
C VAL A 93 4.46 -7.70 -27.77
N TYR A 94 3.99 -8.44 -26.76
CA TYR A 94 2.86 -8.04 -25.91
C TYR A 94 3.06 -6.64 -25.34
N LEU A 95 4.21 -6.36 -24.74
CA LEU A 95 4.48 -5.05 -24.12
C LEU A 95 4.48 -3.89 -25.13
N LEU A 96 5.02 -4.12 -26.33
CA LEU A 96 5.01 -3.11 -27.40
C LEU A 96 3.58 -2.86 -27.92
N LEU A 97 2.80 -3.93 -28.13
CA LEU A 97 1.40 -3.83 -28.55
C LEU A 97 0.52 -3.19 -27.47
N PHE A 98 0.79 -3.49 -26.20
CA PHE A 98 0.12 -2.89 -25.05
C PHE A 98 0.32 -1.37 -25.02
N GLU A 99 1.56 -0.91 -25.18
CA GLU A 99 1.87 0.52 -25.18
C GLU A 99 1.27 1.24 -26.39
N LEU A 100 1.28 0.60 -27.58
CA LEU A 100 0.57 1.12 -28.75
C LEU A 100 -0.94 1.20 -28.53
N TRP A 101 -1.53 0.19 -27.88
CA TRP A 101 -2.95 0.17 -27.55
C TRP A 101 -3.34 1.35 -26.66
N ARG A 102 -2.59 1.56 -25.58
CA ARG A 102 -2.76 2.66 -24.64
C ARG A 102 -2.80 4.03 -25.34
N ARG A 103 -1.94 4.22 -26.35
CA ARG A 103 -1.79 5.50 -27.07
C ARG A 103 -2.77 5.69 -28.21
N LEU A 104 -3.01 4.66 -29.01
CA LEU A 104 -3.76 4.76 -30.27
C LEU A 104 -5.24 4.39 -30.12
N LEU A 105 -5.60 3.67 -29.07
CA LEU A 105 -6.97 3.24 -28.77
C LEU A 105 -7.41 3.65 -27.35
N PRO A 106 -7.26 4.92 -26.94
CA PRO A 106 -7.53 5.35 -25.56
C PRO A 106 -8.99 5.17 -25.13
N VAL A 107 -9.91 5.05 -26.09
CA VAL A 107 -11.35 4.81 -25.84
C VAL A 107 -11.68 3.34 -25.57
N LYS A 108 -10.75 2.41 -25.85
CA LYS A 108 -10.91 0.97 -25.59
C LYS A 108 -10.11 0.59 -24.35
N GLN A 109 -10.60 1.02 -23.19
CA GLN A 109 -10.00 0.71 -21.91
C GLN A 109 -10.30 -0.73 -21.52
N SER A 110 -9.27 -1.57 -21.40
CA SER A 110 -9.34 -2.89 -20.78
C SER A 110 -8.92 -2.80 -19.32
N LEU A 111 -9.19 -3.85 -18.54
CA LEU A 111 -8.75 -3.93 -17.14
C LEU A 111 -7.24 -3.74 -17.01
N SER A 112 -6.44 -4.43 -17.83
CA SER A 112 -4.97 -4.29 -17.81
C SER A 112 -4.50 -2.86 -18.10
N ILE A 113 -5.16 -2.13 -19.00
CA ILE A 113 -4.82 -0.73 -19.33
C ILE A 113 -5.18 0.18 -18.15
N PHE A 114 -6.33 -0.05 -17.52
CA PHE A 114 -6.73 0.67 -16.31
C PHE A 114 -5.72 0.44 -15.18
N CYS A 115 -5.40 -0.81 -14.87
CA CYS A 115 -4.47 -1.16 -13.79
C CYS A 115 -3.05 -0.65 -14.06
N ASP A 116 -2.53 -0.71 -15.29
CA ASP A 116 -1.22 -0.12 -15.64
C ASP A 116 -1.22 1.41 -15.47
N GLN A 117 -2.36 2.08 -15.72
CA GLN A 117 -2.48 3.51 -15.49
C GLN A 117 -2.60 3.83 -13.99
N LEU A 118 -3.33 3.02 -13.22
CA LEU A 118 -3.44 3.15 -11.76
C LEU A 118 -2.08 2.96 -11.10
N ASP A 119 -1.34 1.89 -11.43
CA ASP A 119 0.03 1.66 -10.95
C ASP A 119 0.93 2.88 -11.18
N TYR A 120 0.90 3.44 -12.39
CA TYR A 120 1.68 4.62 -12.70
C TYR A 120 1.29 5.86 -11.87
N LEU A 121 0.00 6.01 -11.55
CA LEU A 121 -0.45 7.12 -10.71
C LEU A 121 -0.05 6.92 -9.25
N ILE A 122 -0.08 5.67 -8.76
CA ILE A 122 0.43 5.31 -7.42
C ILE A 122 1.92 5.63 -7.34
N ASP A 123 2.72 5.19 -8.32
CA ASP A 123 4.15 5.50 -8.41
C ASP A 123 4.44 7.01 -8.32
N LEU A 124 3.63 7.83 -9.00
CA LEU A 124 3.78 9.28 -8.96
C LEU A 124 3.32 9.89 -7.63
N TYR A 125 2.28 9.33 -7.02
CA TYR A 125 1.79 9.75 -5.71
C TYR A 125 2.85 9.49 -4.63
N ASP A 126 3.36 8.26 -4.55
CA ASP A 126 4.34 7.82 -3.54
C ASP A 126 5.67 8.59 -3.63
N GLN A 127 6.01 9.10 -4.81
CA GLN A 127 7.22 9.88 -5.05
C GLN A 127 7.03 11.40 -4.88
N ASP A 128 5.85 11.85 -4.44
CA ASP A 128 5.47 13.27 -4.37
C ASP A 128 5.65 13.99 -5.73
N LEU A 129 5.40 13.30 -6.84
CA LEU A 129 5.59 13.83 -8.20
C LEU A 129 4.29 14.28 -8.87
N LEU A 130 3.13 14.04 -8.24
CA LEU A 130 1.85 14.56 -8.73
C LEU A 130 1.73 16.08 -8.47
N GLU A 131 1.44 16.84 -9.52
CA GLU A 131 1.14 18.27 -9.41
C GLU A 131 -0.27 18.53 -8.86
N ASP A 132 -1.19 17.59 -9.07
CA ASP A 132 -2.59 17.60 -8.67
C ASP A 132 -2.98 16.15 -8.30
N GLU A 133 -3.72 15.98 -7.20
CA GLU A 133 -4.22 14.66 -6.75
C GLU A 133 -5.44 14.20 -7.54
N LYS A 134 -6.09 15.08 -8.30
CA LYS A 134 -7.30 14.73 -9.06
C LYS A 134 -7.15 13.47 -9.93
N PRO A 135 -6.05 13.24 -10.68
CA PRO A 135 -5.91 12.05 -11.52
C PRO A 135 -5.95 10.74 -10.72
N ILE A 136 -5.33 10.70 -9.53
CA ILE A 136 -5.37 9.50 -8.68
C ILE A 136 -6.75 9.34 -8.02
N GLN A 137 -7.39 10.45 -7.62
CA GLN A 137 -8.76 10.44 -7.10
C GLN A 137 -9.77 9.92 -8.14
N ASP A 138 -9.68 10.41 -9.38
CA ASP A 138 -10.49 9.95 -10.50
C ASP A 138 -10.26 8.45 -10.77
N ALA A 139 -9.01 7.97 -10.66
CA ALA A 139 -8.68 6.56 -10.84
C ALA A 139 -9.22 5.66 -9.71
N ILE A 140 -9.23 6.13 -8.46
CA ILE A 140 -9.84 5.42 -7.32
C ILE A 140 -11.37 5.32 -7.50
N SER A 141 -12.02 6.40 -7.94
CA SER A 141 -13.46 6.36 -8.26
C SER A 141 -13.78 5.43 -9.44
N ASP A 142 -12.89 5.35 -10.44
CA ASP A 142 -13.04 4.36 -11.52
C ASP A 142 -12.83 2.92 -11.02
N LEU A 143 -11.92 2.69 -10.07
CA LEU A 143 -11.74 1.38 -9.43
C LEU A 143 -13.01 0.95 -8.70
N GLU A 144 -13.59 1.83 -7.88
CA GLU A 144 -14.87 1.61 -7.18
C GLU A 144 -15.97 1.21 -8.18
N ARG A 145 -16.13 1.97 -9.26
CA ARG A 145 -17.12 1.67 -10.30
C ARG A 145 -16.88 0.30 -10.94
N ILE A 146 -15.63 -0.04 -11.26
CA ILE A 146 -15.30 -1.35 -11.84
C ILE A 146 -15.66 -2.47 -10.86
N LEU A 147 -15.35 -2.30 -9.57
CA LEU A 147 -15.67 -3.28 -8.53
C LEU A 147 -17.19 -3.49 -8.41
N ASP A 148 -17.95 -2.39 -8.30
CA ASP A 148 -19.41 -2.41 -8.20
C ASP A 148 -20.06 -3.11 -9.40
N GLU A 149 -19.58 -2.84 -10.62
CA GLU A 149 -20.08 -3.48 -11.83
C GLU A 149 -19.93 -5.01 -11.80
N HIS A 150 -18.89 -5.54 -11.16
CA HIS A 150 -18.68 -6.99 -11.02
C HIS A 150 -19.50 -7.58 -9.87
N VAL A 151 -19.67 -6.84 -8.76
CA VAL A 151 -20.53 -7.24 -7.64
C VAL A 151 -22.00 -7.30 -8.10
N ASP A 152 -22.45 -6.32 -8.89
CA ASP A 152 -23.79 -6.30 -9.50
C ASP A 152 -24.06 -7.50 -10.42
N GLN A 153 -22.99 -8.07 -10.99
CA GLN A 153 -23.05 -9.31 -11.79
C GLN A 153 -23.07 -10.58 -10.93
N GLY A 154 -23.05 -10.43 -9.60
CA GLY A 154 -23.17 -11.51 -8.62
C GLY A 154 -21.83 -12.09 -8.16
N GLY A 155 -20.72 -11.38 -8.39
CA GLY A 155 -19.42 -11.77 -7.84
C GLY A 155 -19.28 -11.43 -6.35
N ASP A 156 -18.36 -12.12 -5.69
CA ASP A 156 -18.01 -11.86 -4.29
C ASP A 156 -17.05 -10.66 -4.20
N PRO A 157 -17.35 -9.60 -3.40
CA PRO A 157 -16.56 -8.36 -3.38
C PRO A 157 -15.07 -8.59 -3.12
N GLN A 158 -14.73 -9.35 -2.09
CA GLN A 158 -13.34 -9.63 -1.71
C GLN A 158 -12.60 -10.40 -2.81
N GLN A 159 -13.23 -11.42 -3.40
CA GLN A 159 -12.62 -12.17 -4.50
C GLN A 159 -12.40 -11.29 -5.75
N ILE A 160 -13.37 -10.44 -6.10
CA ILE A 160 -13.21 -9.51 -7.24
C ILE A 160 -12.05 -8.56 -6.98
N PHE A 161 -11.96 -7.97 -5.78
CA PHE A 161 -10.88 -7.06 -5.42
C PHE A 161 -9.52 -7.73 -5.50
N GLN A 162 -9.40 -8.97 -4.99
CA GLN A 162 -8.20 -9.78 -5.14
C GLN A 162 -7.87 -10.03 -6.62
N GLU A 163 -8.85 -10.41 -7.44
CA GLU A 163 -8.63 -10.69 -8.86
C GLU A 163 -8.13 -9.46 -9.63
N ILE A 164 -8.66 -8.27 -9.34
CA ILE A 164 -8.21 -7.00 -9.92
C ILE A 164 -6.81 -6.64 -9.42
N SER A 165 -6.53 -6.86 -8.14
CA SER A 165 -5.20 -6.61 -7.55
C SER A 165 -4.10 -7.41 -8.26
N LEU A 166 -4.41 -8.60 -8.81
CA LEU A 166 -3.45 -9.36 -9.62
C LEU A 166 -3.02 -8.65 -10.92
N TYR A 167 -3.78 -7.67 -11.40
CA TYR A 167 -3.42 -6.84 -12.56
C TYR A 167 -2.67 -5.56 -12.18
N CYS A 168 -2.40 -5.33 -10.89
CA CYS A 168 -1.58 -4.24 -10.40
C CYS A 168 -0.24 -4.77 -9.88
N SER A 169 0.78 -3.92 -9.92
CA SER A 169 2.09 -4.19 -9.34
C SER A 169 2.19 -3.67 -7.91
N HIS A 170 1.44 -2.63 -7.57
CA HIS A 170 1.27 -2.18 -6.20
C HIS A 170 0.26 -3.05 -5.44
N ASP A 171 0.46 -3.14 -4.13
CA ASP A 171 -0.54 -3.65 -3.21
C ASP A 171 -1.65 -2.62 -3.06
N LEU A 172 -2.78 -2.85 -3.73
CA LEU A 172 -3.92 -1.94 -3.73
C LEU A 172 -4.53 -1.77 -2.33
N GLU A 173 -4.57 -2.82 -1.51
CA GLU A 173 -5.19 -2.75 -0.18
C GLU A 173 -4.38 -1.81 0.73
N SER A 174 -3.06 -2.01 0.74
CA SER A 174 -2.11 -1.14 1.45
C SER A 174 -2.16 0.29 0.91
N PHE A 175 -2.16 0.46 -0.42
CA PHE A 175 -2.25 1.79 -1.02
C PHE A 175 -3.54 2.53 -0.65
N ILE A 176 -4.71 1.88 -0.69
CA ILE A 176 -5.98 2.54 -0.32
C ILE A 176 -5.96 2.94 1.16
N TYR A 177 -5.38 2.11 2.04
CA TYR A 177 -5.21 2.47 3.45
C TYR A 177 -4.32 3.72 3.60
N ASP A 178 -3.13 3.71 3.00
CA ASP A 178 -2.15 4.81 3.10
C ASP A 178 -2.71 6.10 2.49
N PHE A 179 -3.30 6.01 1.31
CA PHE A 179 -3.95 7.13 0.64
C PHE A 179 -5.08 7.71 1.51
N THR A 180 -5.93 6.87 2.08
CA THR A 180 -7.03 7.34 2.96
C THR A 180 -6.48 7.98 4.24
N SER A 181 -5.43 7.40 4.82
CA SER A 181 -4.71 7.98 5.96
C SER A 181 -4.21 9.39 5.65
N ASP A 182 -3.59 9.59 4.49
CA ASP A 182 -3.11 10.91 4.06
C ASP A 182 -4.27 11.89 3.87
N GLN A 183 -5.37 11.47 3.25
CA GLN A 183 -6.56 12.31 3.10
C GLN A 183 -7.14 12.75 4.45
N ILE A 184 -7.10 11.88 5.48
CA ILE A 184 -7.48 12.25 6.85
C ILE A 184 -6.52 13.30 7.42
N ASP A 185 -5.22 13.09 7.29
CA ASP A 185 -4.19 13.98 7.86
C ASP A 185 -4.14 15.35 7.17
N GLN A 186 -4.47 15.41 5.88
CA GLN A 186 -4.65 16.66 5.12
C GLN A 186 -5.98 17.38 5.46
N GLY A 187 -6.87 16.75 6.23
CA GLY A 187 -8.17 17.31 6.61
C GLY A 187 -9.26 17.18 5.55
N HIS A 188 -9.08 16.31 4.56
CA HIS A 188 -10.09 15.98 3.52
C HIS A 188 -11.11 14.95 4.05
N SER A 189 -11.69 15.22 5.22
CA SER A 189 -12.51 14.25 5.97
C SER A 189 -13.72 13.70 5.21
N LEU A 190 -14.38 14.52 4.37
CA LEU A 190 -15.53 14.06 3.59
C LEU A 190 -15.10 13.00 2.57
N TYR A 191 -14.02 13.27 1.83
CA TYR A 191 -13.54 12.35 0.81
C TYR A 191 -12.95 11.07 1.41
N ALA A 192 -12.20 11.19 2.51
CA ALA A 192 -11.75 10.01 3.27
C ALA A 192 -12.91 9.13 3.75
N SER A 193 -14.02 9.74 4.20
CA SER A 193 -15.24 9.00 4.57
C SER A 193 -15.83 8.25 3.38
N GLU A 194 -15.91 8.90 2.21
CA GLU A 194 -16.43 8.29 0.98
C GLU A 194 -15.59 7.08 0.57
N ILE A 195 -14.26 7.17 0.66
CA ILE A 195 -13.37 6.03 0.36
C ILE A 195 -13.59 4.89 1.35
N LEU A 196 -13.66 5.17 2.66
CA LEU A 196 -13.87 4.12 3.67
C LEU A 196 -15.18 3.39 3.43
N ASP A 197 -16.27 4.12 3.21
CA ASP A 197 -17.60 3.54 2.97
C ASP A 197 -17.64 2.75 1.65
N ALA A 198 -16.96 3.23 0.61
CA ALA A 198 -16.91 2.56 -0.69
C ALA A 198 -16.07 1.28 -0.67
N PHE A 199 -14.94 1.27 0.04
CA PHE A 199 -14.00 0.15 0.02
C PHE A 199 -14.21 -0.89 1.13
N GLU A 200 -14.93 -0.58 2.23
CA GLU A 200 -15.23 -1.50 3.33
C GLU A 200 -15.59 -2.94 2.90
N PRO A 201 -16.50 -3.18 1.92
CA PRO A 201 -16.87 -4.55 1.54
C PRO A 201 -15.77 -5.33 0.80
N TYR A 202 -14.74 -4.65 0.28
CA TYR A 202 -13.70 -5.22 -0.58
C TYR A 202 -12.43 -5.62 0.17
N ILE A 203 -12.18 -5.03 1.34
CA ILE A 203 -10.93 -5.12 2.12
C ILE A 203 -10.91 -6.40 2.98
N HIS A 204 -9.72 -6.97 3.19
CA HIS A 204 -9.53 -8.16 4.04
C HIS A 204 -9.15 -7.77 5.46
N GLU A 205 -8.26 -6.79 5.59
CA GLU A 205 -7.69 -6.28 6.82
C GLU A 205 -8.61 -5.24 7.50
N VAL A 206 -9.84 -5.66 7.82
CA VAL A 206 -10.92 -4.80 8.35
C VAL A 206 -10.49 -3.95 9.55
N LYS A 207 -9.64 -4.50 10.44
CA LYS A 207 -9.16 -3.80 11.65
C LYS A 207 -8.44 -2.48 11.33
N TRP A 208 -7.73 -2.42 10.20
CA TRP A 208 -7.00 -1.23 9.78
C TRP A 208 -7.97 -0.16 9.27
N PHE A 209 -9.01 -0.55 8.55
CA PHE A 209 -10.09 0.35 8.13
C PHE A 209 -10.93 0.86 9.32
N ASP A 210 -11.26 -0.01 10.28
CA ASP A 210 -11.91 0.39 11.52
C ASP A 210 -11.10 1.47 12.26
N PHE A 211 -9.77 1.35 12.24
CA PHE A 211 -8.90 2.35 12.83
C PHE A 211 -8.88 3.68 12.06
N LEU A 212 -8.96 3.66 10.72
CA LEU A 212 -9.14 4.88 9.93
C LEU A 212 -10.48 5.57 10.25
N HIS A 213 -11.56 4.83 10.46
CA HIS A 213 -12.83 5.39 10.95
C HIS A 213 -12.65 6.07 12.30
N VAL A 214 -11.93 5.46 13.25
CA VAL A 214 -11.61 6.09 14.54
C VAL A 214 -10.86 7.39 14.37
N ARG A 215 -9.83 7.41 13.51
CA ARG A 215 -9.05 8.63 13.20
C ARG A 215 -9.93 9.73 12.60
N LEU A 216 -10.82 9.36 11.69
CA LEU A 216 -11.75 10.29 11.06
C LEU A 216 -12.72 10.90 12.08
N ILE A 217 -13.33 10.08 12.94
CA ILE A 217 -14.25 10.53 14.00
C ILE A 217 -13.53 11.47 14.98
N ALA A 218 -12.27 11.20 15.30
CA ALA A 218 -11.48 12.00 16.25
C ALA A 218 -11.31 13.47 15.84
N ASN A 219 -11.43 13.78 14.53
CA ASN A 219 -11.42 15.15 14.03
C ASN A 219 -12.67 15.95 14.43
N THR A 220 -13.78 15.27 14.77
CA THR A 220 -15.06 15.90 15.10
C THR A 220 -15.55 15.61 16.51
N ASP A 221 -15.38 14.39 17.01
CA ASP A 221 -15.85 13.94 18.33
C ASP A 221 -14.84 12.96 18.94
N ILE A 222 -14.04 13.47 19.88
CA ILE A 222 -13.00 12.69 20.53
C ILE A 222 -13.54 11.64 21.50
N ASP A 223 -14.71 11.88 22.10
CA ASP A 223 -15.31 10.96 23.07
C ASP A 223 -15.91 9.75 22.35
N GLU A 224 -16.53 9.98 21.18
CA GLU A 224 -16.98 8.92 20.28
C GLU A 224 -15.80 8.11 19.73
N ALA A 225 -14.73 8.78 19.26
CA ALA A 225 -13.53 8.12 18.77
C ALA A 225 -12.88 7.23 19.85
N ASN A 226 -12.78 7.73 21.09
CA ASN A 226 -12.28 6.96 22.23
C ASN A 226 -13.16 5.75 22.55
N SER A 227 -14.48 5.86 22.37
CA SER A 227 -15.42 4.76 22.57
C SER A 227 -15.25 3.68 21.50
N ALA A 228 -15.11 4.06 20.23
CA ALA A 228 -14.83 3.15 19.13
C ALA A 228 -13.45 2.47 19.28
N LEU A 229 -12.41 3.24 19.65
CA LEU A 229 -11.08 2.71 19.90
C LEU A 229 -11.06 1.69 21.05
N ALA A 230 -11.91 1.86 22.06
CA ALA A 230 -12.02 0.92 23.16
C ALA A 230 -12.42 -0.48 22.68
N SER A 231 -13.32 -0.55 21.68
CA SER A 231 -13.77 -1.80 21.05
C SER A 231 -12.62 -2.46 20.29
N ILE A 232 -11.92 -1.71 19.43
CA ILE A 232 -10.73 -2.19 18.70
C ILE A 232 -9.69 -2.76 19.69
N LEU A 233 -9.43 -2.06 20.79
CA LEU A 233 -8.47 -2.52 21.80
C LEU A 233 -8.92 -3.79 22.53
N GLU A 234 -10.22 -4.05 22.71
CA GLU A 234 -10.66 -5.33 23.29
C GLU A 234 -10.41 -6.51 22.33
N GLU A 235 -10.51 -6.31 21.02
CA GLU A 235 -10.19 -7.35 20.03
C GLU A 235 -8.69 -7.66 20.02
N GLN A 236 -7.85 -6.62 20.09
CA GLN A 236 -6.39 -6.74 20.19
C GLN A 236 -5.90 -7.42 21.47
N LYS A 237 -6.78 -7.66 22.45
CA LYS A 237 -6.43 -8.43 23.64
C LYS A 237 -6.40 -9.93 23.35
N GLU A 238 -7.22 -10.41 22.42
CA GLU A 238 -7.35 -11.83 22.06
C GLU A 238 -6.39 -12.19 20.93
N ASP A 239 -6.28 -11.33 19.91
CA ASP A 239 -5.37 -11.50 18.77
C ASP A 239 -4.56 -10.21 18.51
N PRO A 240 -3.53 -9.95 19.34
CA PRO A 240 -2.71 -8.74 19.26
C PRO A 240 -1.80 -8.72 18.03
N ASP A 241 -1.87 -7.60 17.31
CA ASP A 241 -0.91 -7.21 16.28
C ASP A 241 -0.03 -6.06 16.82
N PHE A 242 1.28 -6.30 16.88
CA PHE A 242 2.21 -5.35 17.49
C PHE A 242 2.34 -4.05 16.69
N GLU A 243 2.41 -4.13 15.36
CA GLU A 243 2.54 -2.93 14.50
C GLU A 243 1.28 -2.08 14.60
N PHE A 244 0.11 -2.73 14.55
CA PHE A 244 -1.17 -2.06 14.75
C PHE A 244 -1.28 -1.36 16.12
N LEU A 245 -0.78 -2.01 17.18
CA LEU A 245 -0.73 -1.40 18.51
C LEU A 245 0.22 -0.20 18.57
N LEU A 246 1.32 -0.19 17.81
CA LEU A 246 2.20 0.98 17.70
C LEU A 246 1.50 2.14 17.00
N ASP A 247 0.74 1.89 15.94
CA ASP A 247 -0.04 2.94 15.25
C ASP A 247 -1.16 3.52 16.11
N ILE A 248 -1.88 2.67 16.85
CA ILE A 248 -2.81 3.15 17.87
C ILE A 248 -2.08 4.01 18.90
N ALA A 249 -0.90 3.59 19.37
CA ALA A 249 -0.14 4.35 20.35
C ALA A 249 0.32 5.72 19.82
N ARG A 250 0.70 5.81 18.52
CA ARG A 250 1.00 7.07 17.84
C ARG A 250 -0.22 7.98 17.77
N PHE A 251 -1.38 7.45 17.37
CA PHE A 251 -2.62 8.22 17.33
C PHE A 251 -2.98 8.81 18.70
N LEU A 252 -2.82 8.00 19.76
CA LEU A 252 -3.12 8.38 21.13
C LEU A 252 -2.22 9.51 21.67
N ILE A 253 -1.07 9.80 21.04
CA ILE A 253 -0.22 10.96 21.36
C ILE A 253 -1.03 12.26 21.31
N HIS A 254 -1.85 12.42 20.27
CA HIS A 254 -2.55 13.67 20.00
C HIS A 254 -4.05 13.65 20.34
N HIS A 255 -4.66 12.47 20.31
CA HIS A 255 -6.13 12.32 20.35
C HIS A 255 -6.61 11.45 21.51
N GLY A 256 -5.69 10.82 22.22
CA GLY A 256 -6.02 9.73 23.13
C GLY A 256 -6.25 10.11 24.58
N ALA A 257 -7.19 9.42 25.23
CA ALA A 257 -7.23 9.41 26.68
C ALA A 257 -6.10 8.52 27.25
N ILE A 258 -5.49 8.97 28.36
CA ILE A 258 -4.39 8.29 29.05
C ILE A 258 -4.65 6.80 29.34
N PRO A 259 -5.86 6.38 29.78
CA PRO A 259 -6.14 4.98 30.02
C PRO A 259 -5.96 4.10 28.78
N TYR A 260 -6.33 4.59 27.59
CA TYR A 260 -6.16 3.83 26.35
C TYR A 260 -4.68 3.71 25.98
N PHE A 261 -3.89 4.78 26.14
CA PHE A 261 -2.45 4.72 25.88
C PHE A 261 -1.76 3.67 26.77
N ILE A 262 -2.08 3.66 28.07
CA ILE A 262 -1.55 2.69 29.01
C ILE A 262 -1.96 1.27 28.63
N LYS A 263 -3.22 1.08 28.20
CA LYS A 263 -3.76 -0.20 27.76
C LYS A 263 -3.03 -0.71 26.51
N THR A 264 -2.90 0.13 25.48
CA THR A 264 -2.17 -0.18 24.23
C THR A 264 -0.73 -0.59 24.51
N VAL A 265 0.02 0.22 25.27
CA VAL A 265 1.41 -0.10 25.63
C VAL A 265 1.51 -1.39 26.45
N SER A 266 0.52 -1.66 27.30
CA SER A 266 0.47 -2.91 28.07
C SER A 266 0.21 -4.14 27.21
N TYR A 267 -0.59 -4.01 26.15
CA TYR A 267 -0.85 -5.07 25.17
C TYR A 267 0.32 -5.29 24.23
N ALA A 268 1.06 -4.24 23.88
CA ALA A 268 2.26 -4.34 23.05
C ALA A 268 3.41 -5.09 23.77
N ARG A 269 3.46 -5.02 25.11
CA ARG A 269 4.57 -5.56 25.93
C ARG A 269 4.98 -7.01 25.63
N PRO A 270 4.07 -8.00 25.52
CA PRO A 270 4.45 -9.39 25.32
C PRO A 270 5.04 -9.66 23.93
N PHE A 271 4.81 -8.76 22.97
CA PHE A 271 5.21 -8.87 21.56
C PHE A 271 6.48 -8.08 21.24
N LEU A 272 7.06 -7.44 22.24
CA LEU A 272 8.33 -6.76 22.14
C LEU A 272 9.47 -7.79 21.94
N GLN A 273 9.92 -7.97 20.71
CA GLN A 273 10.89 -9.00 20.34
C GLN A 273 12.28 -8.41 20.11
N THR A 274 12.37 -7.30 19.38
CA THR A 274 13.64 -6.72 18.94
C THR A 274 13.93 -5.38 19.62
N GLU A 275 15.18 -4.94 19.50
CA GLU A 275 15.60 -3.64 20.00
C GLU A 275 14.97 -2.49 19.20
N GLN A 276 14.66 -2.69 17.91
CA GLN A 276 13.90 -1.76 17.10
C GLN A 276 12.53 -1.47 17.73
N ASP A 277 11.75 -2.52 18.00
CA ASP A 277 10.41 -2.47 18.61
C ASP A 277 10.41 -1.60 19.88
N PHE A 278 11.46 -1.76 20.71
CA PHE A 278 11.56 -1.05 21.98
C PHE A 278 12.02 0.39 21.83
N GLN A 279 12.94 0.67 20.92
CA GLN A 279 13.34 2.05 20.64
C GLN A 279 12.16 2.85 20.08
N GLU A 280 11.35 2.23 19.23
CA GLU A 280 10.14 2.82 18.67
C GLU A 280 9.08 3.10 19.75
N LEU A 281 8.77 2.11 20.59
CA LEU A 281 7.85 2.28 21.72
C LEU A 281 8.33 3.36 22.72
N LEU A 282 9.64 3.45 22.98
CA LEU A 282 10.23 4.51 23.81
C LEU A 282 10.08 5.89 23.17
N ALA A 283 10.25 6.00 21.84
CA ALA A 283 10.09 7.25 21.12
C ALA A 283 8.64 7.76 21.22
N ILE A 284 7.67 6.88 20.96
CA ILE A 284 6.22 7.15 21.10
C ILE A 284 5.91 7.60 22.53
N ALA A 285 6.34 6.83 23.53
CA ALA A 285 6.06 7.15 24.92
C ALA A 285 6.72 8.44 25.42
N SER A 286 7.93 8.75 24.94
CA SER A 286 8.59 10.02 25.26
C SER A 286 7.78 11.21 24.75
N GLN A 287 7.30 11.14 23.51
CA GLN A 287 6.43 12.17 22.93
C GLN A 287 5.11 12.29 23.69
N PHE A 288 4.47 11.16 24.00
CA PHE A 288 3.26 11.12 24.80
C PHE A 288 3.42 11.85 26.14
N TYR A 289 4.48 11.55 26.91
CA TYR A 289 4.73 12.24 28.18
C TYR A 289 5.00 13.74 28.03
N ARG A 290 5.61 14.19 26.94
CA ARG A 290 5.83 15.63 26.68
C ARG A 290 4.51 16.35 26.47
N LEU A 291 3.59 15.78 25.68
CA LEU A 291 2.28 16.40 25.45
C LEU A 291 1.39 16.45 26.69
N LEU A 292 1.65 15.58 27.66
CA LEU A 292 1.00 15.63 28.98
C LEU A 292 1.68 16.57 29.98
N ASP A 293 2.65 17.39 29.54
CA ASP A 293 3.48 18.26 30.40
C ASP A 293 4.19 17.49 31.53
N ARG A 294 4.55 16.23 31.32
CA ARG A 294 5.27 15.37 32.29
C ARG A 294 6.76 15.33 31.95
N GLU A 295 7.41 16.50 31.90
CA GLU A 295 8.80 16.66 31.45
C GLU A 295 9.80 15.72 32.14
N GLU A 296 9.70 15.52 33.46
CA GLU A 296 10.59 14.61 34.18
C GLU A 296 10.47 13.15 33.69
N LYS A 297 9.24 12.70 33.38
CA LYS A 297 9.00 11.36 32.85
C LYS A 297 9.45 11.27 31.38
N ALA A 298 9.16 12.30 30.59
CA ALA A 298 9.57 12.38 29.20
C ALA A 298 11.09 12.31 29.04
N GLU A 299 11.83 13.08 29.84
CA GLU A 299 13.30 13.08 29.83
C GLU A 299 13.84 11.73 30.27
N LYS A 300 13.25 11.12 31.30
CA LYS A 300 13.64 9.78 31.75
C LYS A 300 13.48 8.73 30.63
N VAL A 301 12.38 8.75 29.89
CA VAL A 301 12.16 7.85 28.73
C VAL A 301 13.14 8.17 27.61
N TYR A 302 13.40 9.45 27.35
CA TYR A 302 14.36 9.88 26.33
C TYR A 302 15.79 9.44 26.65
N GLU A 303 16.21 9.51 27.92
CA GLU A 303 17.50 8.99 28.38
C GLU A 303 17.60 7.47 28.19
N MET A 304 16.51 6.73 28.44
CA MET A 304 16.45 5.30 28.12
C MET A 304 16.69 5.07 26.63
N LEU A 305 15.96 5.77 25.75
CA LEU A 305 16.11 5.67 24.30
C LEU A 305 17.55 5.96 23.86
N ARG A 306 18.12 7.08 24.30
CA ARG A 306 19.48 7.49 23.96
C ARG A 306 20.54 6.47 24.39
N SER A 307 20.33 5.82 25.54
CA SER A 307 21.24 4.77 26.01
C SER A 307 21.22 3.52 25.12
N ARG A 308 20.11 3.29 24.40
CA ARG A 308 19.83 2.08 23.62
C ARG A 308 20.16 2.21 22.14
N GLN A 309 20.26 3.42 21.59
CA GLN A 309 20.70 3.69 20.21
C GLN A 309 22.03 3.04 19.78
N LYS A 310 22.86 2.58 20.74
CA LYS A 310 24.13 1.89 20.45
C LYS A 310 23.97 0.38 20.27
N ILE A 311 22.79 -0.16 20.57
CA ILE A 311 22.47 -1.57 20.47
C ILE A 311 21.97 -1.84 19.04
N PRO A 312 22.45 -2.90 18.36
CA PRO A 312 21.92 -3.28 17.04
C PRO A 312 20.41 -3.50 17.09
N LEU A 313 19.69 -3.01 16.07
CA LEU A 313 18.23 -2.98 16.02
C LEU A 313 17.63 -4.39 16.01
N GLU A 314 18.30 -5.32 15.35
CA GLU A 314 17.88 -6.71 15.18
C GLU A 314 18.12 -7.56 16.44
N LYS A 315 18.70 -6.98 17.49
CA LYS A 315 19.03 -7.72 18.70
C LYS A 315 17.75 -8.05 19.48
N GLU A 316 17.56 -9.33 19.77
CA GLU A 316 16.47 -9.77 20.64
C GLU A 316 16.53 -9.15 22.04
N ILE A 317 15.35 -8.81 22.55
CA ILE A 317 15.18 -8.28 23.90
C ILE A 317 15.05 -9.41 24.91
N ALA A 318 15.93 -9.39 25.90
CA ALA A 318 15.82 -10.29 27.04
C ALA A 318 14.63 -9.90 27.93
N SER A 319 13.79 -10.87 28.28
CA SER A 319 12.71 -10.71 29.28
C SER A 319 13.20 -10.25 30.66
N SER A 320 14.50 -10.41 30.93
CA SER A 320 15.15 -9.96 32.17
C SER A 320 15.64 -8.52 32.13
N ASP A 321 15.59 -7.86 30.96
CA ASP A 321 16.14 -6.52 30.72
C ASP A 321 15.60 -5.49 31.73
N LYS A 322 16.53 -4.82 32.41
CA LYS A 322 16.21 -3.91 33.50
C LYS A 322 15.51 -2.65 32.99
N THR A 323 15.97 -2.10 31.87
CA THR A 323 15.44 -0.86 31.29
C THR A 323 14.03 -1.10 30.74
N VAL A 324 13.77 -2.25 30.13
CA VAL A 324 12.41 -2.65 29.71
C VAL A 324 11.47 -2.73 30.91
N LYS A 325 11.89 -3.40 32.00
CA LYS A 325 11.09 -3.47 33.23
C LYS A 325 10.82 -2.10 33.85
N GLU A 326 11.84 -1.23 33.86
CA GLU A 326 11.73 0.13 34.38
C GLU A 326 10.75 0.97 33.56
N PHE A 327 10.82 0.89 32.23
CA PHE A 327 9.88 1.55 31.33
C PHE A 327 8.43 1.16 31.60
N PHE A 328 8.13 -0.15 31.62
CA PHE A 328 6.75 -0.60 31.87
C PHE A 328 6.28 -0.34 33.31
N GLN A 329 7.19 -0.14 34.26
CA GLN A 329 6.81 0.35 35.59
C GLN A 329 6.40 1.83 35.53
N LEU A 330 7.15 2.67 34.79
CA LEU A 330 6.84 4.08 34.59
C LEU A 330 5.45 4.28 33.97
N VAL A 331 5.11 3.46 32.96
CA VAL A 331 3.79 3.45 32.31
C VAL A 331 2.69 3.08 33.31
N LYS A 332 2.89 2.05 34.14
CA LYS A 332 1.93 1.68 35.19
C LYS A 332 1.76 2.75 36.28
N ASP A 333 2.80 3.51 36.56
CA ASP A 333 2.73 4.60 37.54
C ASP A 333 1.95 5.81 37.00
N LEU A 334 1.74 5.91 35.67
CA LEU A 334 0.85 6.90 35.08
C LEU A 334 -0.62 6.61 35.43
N ASP A 335 -1.04 5.34 35.34
CA ASP A 335 -2.38 4.85 35.69
C ASP A 335 -2.80 5.28 37.11
N ARG A 336 -1.86 5.18 38.06
CA ARG A 336 -2.07 5.50 39.48
C ARG A 336 -2.08 6.99 39.80
N SER A 337 -1.59 7.84 38.90
CA SER A 337 -1.56 9.28 39.12
C SER A 337 -2.84 10.00 38.69
N GLU A 338 -3.73 9.30 38.00
CA GLU A 338 -5.02 9.81 37.51
C GLU A 338 -6.25 9.19 38.21
N ALA A 339 -6.07 8.12 38.97
CA ALA A 339 -7.06 7.55 39.89
C ALA A 339 -6.98 8.18 41.28
#